data_AF-A0AA48GVU2-F1
#
_entry.id   AF-A0AA48GVU2-F1
#
_cell.length_a   1.000
_cell.length_b   1.000
_cell.length_c   1.000
_cell.angle_alpha   90.00
_cell.angle_beta   90.00
_cell.angle_gamma   90.00
#
_symmetry.space_group_name_H-M   'P 1'
#
loop_
_entity.id
_entity.type
_entity.pdbx_description
1 polymer ?
#
loop_
_entity_poly.entity_id
_entity_poly.type
_entity_poly.pdbx_seq_one_letter_code
_entity_poly.pdbx_strand_id
1 'polypeptide(L)'
;MSQEGLIVHFPSALPGFPDLRDFRLLEPEGGYPLKFLQAVERPEISFTCMDAATVKLDYDVPLGDDESRLLGLTSPSEALVLAMVVVPAQDPRRMTANLAGPLVINTRTRVGCQVRLDTRAFPLEYPVLLPPEQDVLTFQDGLVGFPDLHRFQLLEPSDAYPLKFLHPLDREDIHFVCIDVAAIKPDYQVPLNEEEAEALAIEQPSDALVLALVVVPEDPRLMTANLAGPILVNLRTRQGRQIVLSSEKFPLKYPVIGDN
;
A
#
# COMPACT_ATOMS: atom_id res chain seq x y z
N MET A 1 -23.33 17.75 7.24
CA MET A 1 -23.90 17.68 5.88
C MET A 1 -23.72 16.24 5.44
N SER A 2 -24.79 15.58 4.99
CA SER A 2 -24.77 14.15 4.65
C SER A 2 -23.82 13.90 3.49
N GLN A 3 -22.71 13.20 3.73
CA GLN A 3 -21.93 12.62 2.65
C GLN A 3 -22.80 11.53 2.00
N GLU A 4 -23.24 11.76 0.76
CA GLU A 4 -23.91 10.74 -0.04
C GLU A 4 -22.87 9.68 -0.46
N GLY A 5 -22.60 8.73 0.44
CA GLY A 5 -21.69 7.62 0.17
C GLY A 5 -22.18 6.72 -0.97
N LEU A 6 -21.24 6.05 -1.63
CA LEU A 6 -21.52 5.12 -2.74
C LEU A 6 -22.34 3.92 -2.23
N ILE A 7 -23.50 3.66 -2.82
CA ILE A 7 -24.25 2.42 -2.54
C ILE A 7 -23.67 1.28 -3.37
N VAL A 8 -23.37 0.17 -2.71
CA VAL A 8 -22.78 -1.05 -3.24
C VAL A 8 -23.73 -2.21 -2.93
N HIS A 9 -24.05 -2.98 -3.96
CA HIS A 9 -24.92 -4.16 -3.86
C HIS A 9 -24.08 -5.44 -3.73
N PHE A 10 -24.46 -6.33 -2.81
CA PHE A 10 -23.81 -7.62 -2.56
C PHE A 10 -24.76 -8.79 -2.95
N PRO A 11 -24.71 -9.29 -4.20
CA PRO A 11 -25.56 -10.38 -4.67
C PRO A 11 -25.34 -11.69 -3.90
N SER A 12 -24.19 -11.82 -3.24
CA SER A 12 -23.91 -12.80 -2.19
C SER A 12 -23.77 -12.06 -0.87
N ALA A 13 -24.62 -12.36 0.11
CA ALA A 13 -24.66 -11.68 1.39
C ALA A 13 -23.35 -11.87 2.17
N LEU A 14 -23.03 -10.89 3.02
CA LEU A 14 -21.92 -11.03 3.95
C LEU A 14 -22.24 -12.14 4.98
N PRO A 15 -21.26 -13.00 5.33
CA PRO A 15 -21.43 -14.02 6.37
C PRO A 15 -21.95 -13.43 7.68
N GLY A 16 -22.97 -14.07 8.26
CA GLY A 16 -23.65 -13.60 9.46
C GLY A 16 -24.76 -12.56 9.22
N PHE A 17 -24.90 -12.05 8.00
CA PHE A 17 -25.90 -11.03 7.64
C PHE A 17 -26.67 -11.41 6.35
N PRO A 18 -27.38 -12.55 6.32
CA PRO A 18 -28.00 -13.09 5.10
C PRO A 18 -29.05 -12.17 4.47
N ASP A 19 -29.68 -11.32 5.28
CA ASP A 19 -30.77 -10.42 4.88
C ASP A 19 -30.28 -9.04 4.42
N LEU A 20 -28.98 -8.74 4.54
CA LEU A 20 -28.41 -7.44 4.16
C LEU A 20 -27.67 -7.55 2.83
N ARG A 21 -28.01 -6.66 1.90
CA ARG A 21 -27.53 -6.72 0.51
C ARG A 21 -27.01 -5.39 0.03
N ASP A 22 -27.58 -4.29 0.48
CA ASP A 22 -27.17 -2.97 0.05
C ASP A 22 -26.43 -2.26 1.17
N PHE A 23 -25.24 -1.77 0.83
CA PHE A 23 -24.36 -1.10 1.77
C PHE A 23 -23.91 0.24 1.21
N ARG A 24 -23.87 1.26 2.04
CA ARG A 24 -23.28 2.56 1.75
C ARG A 24 -21.82 2.57 2.19
N LEU A 25 -20.91 2.77 1.25
CA LEU A 25 -19.50 3.05 1.52
C LEU A 25 -19.34 4.53 1.86
N LEU A 26 -18.91 4.80 3.09
CA LEU A 26 -18.70 6.13 3.64
C LEU A 26 -17.19 6.38 3.81
N GLU A 27 -16.73 7.55 3.38
CA GLU A 27 -15.34 7.99 3.44
C GLU A 27 -15.24 9.30 4.23
N PRO A 28 -14.89 9.23 5.54
CA PRO A 28 -14.83 10.42 6.39
C PRO A 28 -13.82 11.44 5.87
N GLU A 29 -14.22 12.72 5.83
CA GLU A 29 -13.30 13.82 5.53
C GLU A 29 -12.24 13.99 6.64
N GLY A 30 -10.97 14.10 6.25
CA GLY A 30 -9.86 14.40 7.16
C GLY A 30 -9.47 13.28 8.13
N GLY A 31 -10.01 12.08 7.95
CA GLY A 31 -9.76 10.94 8.83
C GLY A 31 -8.57 10.07 8.42
N TYR A 32 -7.97 9.42 9.43
CA TYR A 32 -7.21 8.17 9.32
C TYR A 32 -7.86 7.23 8.27
N PRO A 33 -7.13 6.38 7.51
CA PRO A 33 -7.59 5.66 6.31
C PRO A 33 -8.73 4.61 6.50
N LEU A 34 -9.61 4.79 7.48
CA LEU A 34 -10.81 4.02 7.71
C LEU A 34 -11.95 4.48 6.79
N LYS A 35 -12.57 3.50 6.15
CA LYS A 35 -13.86 3.60 5.46
C LYS A 35 -14.90 2.84 6.25
N PHE A 36 -16.18 3.16 6.05
CA PHE A 36 -17.28 2.45 6.70
C PHE A 36 -18.24 1.89 5.67
N LEU A 37 -18.44 0.57 5.70
CA LEU A 37 -19.46 -0.10 4.90
C LEU A 37 -20.72 -0.29 5.76
N GLN A 38 -21.63 0.67 5.67
CA GLN A 38 -22.85 0.73 6.48
C GLN A 38 -24.03 0.09 5.75
N ALA A 39 -24.77 -0.80 6.39
CA ALA A 39 -25.97 -1.39 5.78
C ALA A 39 -27.06 -0.33 5.58
N VAL A 40 -27.74 -0.36 4.42
CA VAL A 40 -28.77 0.62 4.09
C VAL A 40 -30.04 0.38 4.91
N GLU A 41 -30.45 -0.89 5.05
CA GLU A 41 -31.67 -1.29 5.74
C GLU A 41 -31.52 -1.27 7.26
N ARG A 42 -30.29 -1.41 7.77
CA ARG A 42 -29.94 -1.41 9.20
C ARG A 42 -28.69 -0.57 9.47
N PRO A 43 -28.81 0.77 9.51
CA PRO A 43 -27.66 1.67 9.65
C PRO A 43 -26.81 1.47 10.91
N GLU A 44 -27.35 0.80 11.93
CA GLU A 44 -26.63 0.37 13.13
C GLU A 44 -25.58 -0.71 12.86
N ILE A 45 -25.68 -1.42 11.73
CA ILE A 45 -24.68 -2.37 11.25
C ILE A 45 -23.75 -1.65 10.28
N SER A 46 -22.51 -1.50 10.69
CA SER A 46 -21.45 -0.91 9.89
C SER A 46 -20.15 -1.66 10.10
N PHE A 47 -19.46 -1.95 9.02
CA PHE A 47 -18.14 -2.55 9.06
C PHE A 47 -17.08 -1.47 8.88
N THR A 48 -16.09 -1.47 9.76
CA THR A 48 -14.89 -0.66 9.57
C THR A 48 -14.00 -1.35 8.56
N CYS A 49 -13.53 -0.60 7.57
CA CYS A 49 -12.74 -1.10 6.46
C CYS A 49 -11.53 -0.20 6.24
N MET A 50 -10.51 -0.73 5.57
CA MET A 50 -9.38 0.05 5.04
C MET A 50 -9.08 -0.42 3.63
N ASP A 51 -8.45 0.44 2.83
CA ASP A 51 -7.84 -0.02 1.59
C ASP A 51 -6.82 -1.12 1.92
N ALA A 52 -6.94 -2.27 1.25
CA ALA A 52 -6.11 -3.41 1.59
C ALA A 52 -4.62 -3.15 1.29
N ALA A 53 -4.30 -2.29 0.30
CA ALA A 53 -2.94 -1.89 0.00
C ALA A 53 -2.32 -1.02 1.12
N THR A 54 -3.15 -0.28 1.87
CA THR A 54 -2.69 0.44 3.08
C THR A 54 -2.41 -0.49 4.25
N VAL A 55 -3.06 -1.66 4.29
CA VAL A 55 -2.84 -2.67 5.35
C VAL A 55 -1.59 -3.50 5.06
N LYS A 56 -1.42 -3.95 3.81
CA LYS A 56 -0.28 -4.73 3.36
C LYS A 56 0.02 -4.37 1.90
N LEU A 57 1.19 -3.79 1.65
CA LEU A 57 1.56 -3.20 0.36
C LEU A 57 1.52 -4.19 -0.81
N ASP A 58 1.96 -5.43 -0.57
CA ASP A 58 1.98 -6.55 -1.52
C ASP A 58 0.74 -7.44 -1.42
N TYR A 59 -0.37 -6.90 -0.90
CA TYR A 59 -1.60 -7.68 -0.78
C TYR A 59 -2.31 -7.81 -2.13
N ASP A 60 -2.14 -8.98 -2.74
CA ASP A 60 -2.85 -9.38 -3.95
C ASP A 60 -3.99 -10.35 -3.61
N VAL A 61 -5.16 -10.13 -4.22
CA VAL A 61 -6.35 -10.95 -4.02
C VAL A 61 -6.55 -11.80 -5.28
N PRO A 62 -6.27 -13.11 -5.23
CA PRO A 62 -6.52 -13.98 -6.37
C PRO A 62 -8.03 -14.14 -6.57
N LEU A 63 -8.56 -13.48 -7.60
CA LEU A 63 -9.96 -13.61 -8.00
C LEU A 63 -10.13 -14.75 -9.01
N GLY A 64 -11.10 -15.64 -8.77
CA GLY A 64 -11.52 -16.63 -9.74
C GLY A 64 -12.38 -16.03 -10.85
N ASP A 65 -12.66 -16.86 -11.87
CA ASP A 65 -13.53 -16.48 -12.99
C ASP A 65 -14.96 -16.16 -12.54
N ASP A 66 -15.45 -16.86 -11.50
CA ASP A 66 -16.81 -16.69 -11.00
C ASP A 66 -16.95 -15.39 -10.20
N GLU A 67 -15.99 -15.05 -9.34
CA GLU A 67 -15.96 -13.74 -8.66
C GLU A 67 -15.83 -12.59 -9.67
N SER A 68 -14.93 -12.72 -10.65
CA SER A 68 -14.72 -11.70 -11.68
C SER A 68 -15.99 -11.46 -12.50
N ARG A 69 -16.68 -12.53 -12.88
CA ARG A 69 -17.97 -12.47 -13.60
C ARG A 69 -19.08 -11.89 -12.73
N LEU A 70 -19.15 -12.26 -11.46
CA LEU A 70 -20.13 -11.73 -10.50
C LEU A 70 -19.97 -10.21 -10.34
N LEU A 71 -18.74 -9.75 -10.16
CA LEU A 71 -18.40 -8.33 -9.99
C LEU A 71 -18.54 -7.55 -11.30
N GLY A 72 -18.53 -8.23 -12.46
CA GLY A 72 -18.55 -7.60 -13.78
C GLY A 72 -17.26 -6.83 -14.09
N LEU A 73 -16.12 -7.31 -13.58
CA LEU A 73 -14.80 -6.72 -13.81
C LEU A 73 -14.36 -6.93 -15.26
N THR A 74 -13.93 -5.86 -15.92
CA THR A 74 -13.28 -5.93 -17.23
C THR A 74 -11.79 -5.58 -17.19
N SER A 75 -11.32 -4.99 -16.09
CA SER A 75 -9.90 -4.79 -15.79
C SER A 75 -9.68 -4.80 -14.27
N PRO A 76 -8.46 -5.11 -13.80
CA PRO A 76 -8.13 -5.03 -12.37
C PRO A 76 -8.32 -3.63 -11.76
N SER A 77 -8.11 -2.57 -12.54
CA SER A 77 -8.26 -1.18 -12.09
C SER A 77 -9.69 -0.77 -11.69
N GLU A 78 -10.70 -1.59 -12.03
CA GLU A 78 -12.08 -1.36 -11.61
C GLU A 78 -12.35 -1.89 -10.19
N ALA A 79 -11.48 -2.75 -9.66
CA ALA A 79 -11.63 -3.38 -8.36
C ALA A 79 -11.07 -2.48 -7.25
N LEU A 80 -11.96 -2.10 -6.34
CA LEU A 80 -11.59 -1.59 -5.02
C LEU A 80 -11.52 -2.78 -4.05
N VAL A 81 -10.36 -2.97 -3.42
CA VAL A 81 -10.14 -4.04 -2.44
C VAL A 81 -10.08 -3.43 -1.04
N LEU A 82 -11.00 -3.85 -0.18
CA LEU A 82 -11.09 -3.39 1.20
C LEU A 82 -10.84 -4.54 2.17
N ALA A 83 -9.94 -4.37 3.12
CA ALA A 83 -9.81 -5.26 4.26
C ALA A 83 -10.78 -4.81 5.37
N MET A 84 -11.50 -5.76 5.97
CA MET A 84 -12.30 -5.47 7.17
C MET A 84 -11.39 -5.34 8.38
N VAL A 85 -11.57 -4.29 9.18
CA VAL A 85 -10.69 -3.95 10.30
C VAL A 85 -11.47 -3.98 11.62
N VAL A 86 -10.87 -4.61 12.63
CA VAL A 86 -11.33 -4.56 14.01
C VAL A 86 -10.49 -3.54 14.76
N VAL A 87 -11.11 -2.51 15.30
CA VAL A 87 -10.46 -1.47 16.11
C VAL A 87 -10.83 -1.67 17.59
N PRO A 88 -9.92 -2.14 18.45
CA PRO A 88 -10.18 -2.32 19.86
C PRO A 88 -10.46 -0.98 20.55
N ALA A 89 -11.53 -0.92 21.35
CA ALA A 89 -11.92 0.31 22.06
C ALA A 89 -10.88 0.78 23.09
N GLN A 90 -10.13 -0.15 23.69
CA GLN A 90 -9.14 0.16 24.73
C GLN A 90 -7.80 0.64 24.16
N ASP A 91 -7.41 0.14 22.98
CA ASP A 91 -6.19 0.53 22.30
C ASP A 91 -6.34 0.38 20.77
N PRO A 92 -6.70 1.46 20.07
CA PRO A 92 -6.81 1.47 18.61
C PRO A 92 -5.52 1.06 17.88
N ARG A 93 -4.35 1.17 18.54
CA ARG A 93 -3.07 0.76 17.94
C ARG A 93 -2.95 -0.75 17.75
N ARG A 94 -3.80 -1.53 18.42
CA ARG A 94 -3.86 -2.99 18.29
C ARG A 94 -4.89 -3.44 17.25
N MET A 95 -5.28 -2.55 16.35
CA MET A 95 -6.24 -2.90 15.31
C MET A 95 -5.69 -3.98 14.37
N THR A 96 -6.56 -4.88 13.95
CA THR A 96 -6.23 -5.98 13.04
C THR A 96 -7.15 -5.97 11.83
N ALA A 97 -6.62 -6.38 10.69
CA ALA A 97 -7.34 -6.54 9.44
C ALA A 97 -7.53 -8.02 9.10
N ASN A 98 -8.70 -8.35 8.56
CA ASN A 98 -8.97 -9.67 8.02
C ASN A 98 -8.54 -9.73 6.55
N LEU A 99 -7.38 -10.34 6.30
CA LEU A 99 -6.85 -10.57 4.96
C LEU A 99 -7.37 -11.86 4.32
N ALA A 100 -7.99 -12.76 5.09
CA ALA A 100 -8.60 -13.98 4.55
C ALA A 100 -10.01 -13.73 3.96
N GLY A 101 -10.59 -12.56 4.22
CA GLY A 101 -11.95 -12.19 3.85
C GLY A 101 -12.08 -10.78 3.29
N PRO A 102 -11.28 -10.35 2.30
CA PRO A 102 -11.37 -9.01 1.76
C PRO A 102 -12.72 -8.80 1.05
N LEU A 103 -13.18 -7.56 1.04
CA LEU A 103 -14.29 -7.12 0.22
C LEU A 103 -13.73 -6.60 -1.09
N VAL A 104 -14.21 -7.14 -2.20
CA VAL A 104 -13.86 -6.66 -3.54
C VAL A 104 -15.10 -6.03 -4.14
N ILE A 105 -14.96 -4.78 -4.58
CA ILE A 105 -16.05 -3.97 -5.09
C ILE A 105 -15.65 -3.48 -6.47
N ASN A 106 -16.47 -3.78 -7.48
CA ASN A 106 -16.32 -3.12 -8.76
C ASN A 106 -16.90 -1.70 -8.66
N THR A 107 -16.06 -0.69 -8.80
CA THR A 107 -16.42 0.72 -8.65
C THR A 107 -17.37 1.21 -9.76
N ARG A 108 -17.35 0.56 -10.93
CA ARG A 108 -18.22 0.86 -12.07
C ARG A 108 -19.60 0.23 -11.92
N THR A 109 -19.66 -1.08 -11.68
CA THR A 109 -20.94 -1.81 -11.58
C THR A 109 -21.60 -1.65 -10.21
N ARG A 110 -20.81 -1.23 -9.19
CA ARG A 110 -21.21 -1.12 -7.78
C ARG A 110 -21.66 -2.45 -7.20
N VAL A 111 -21.12 -3.54 -7.72
CA VAL A 111 -21.31 -4.89 -7.19
C VAL A 111 -20.11 -5.23 -6.32
N GLY A 112 -20.39 -5.74 -5.12
CA GLY A 112 -19.40 -6.20 -4.17
C GLY A 112 -19.54 -7.69 -3.85
N CYS A 113 -18.45 -8.32 -3.46
CA CYS A 113 -18.45 -9.64 -2.83
C CYS A 113 -17.39 -9.70 -1.72
N GLN A 114 -17.56 -10.62 -0.77
CA GLN A 114 -16.49 -11.01 0.13
C GLN A 114 -15.81 -12.26 -0.42
N VAL A 115 -14.53 -12.13 -0.74
CA VAL A 115 -13.71 -13.24 -1.23
C VAL A 115 -13.24 -14.06 -0.04
N ARG A 116 -13.20 -15.39 -0.18
CA ARG A 116 -12.71 -16.29 0.87
C ARG A 116 -11.37 -16.85 0.44
N LEU A 117 -10.31 -16.46 1.15
CA LEU A 117 -8.95 -16.87 0.88
C LEU A 117 -8.46 -17.90 1.92
N ASP A 118 -7.43 -18.68 1.56
CA ASP A 118 -6.85 -19.69 2.45
C ASP A 118 -6.14 -19.00 3.65
N THR A 119 -6.60 -19.32 4.86
CA THR A 119 -6.08 -18.72 6.09
C THR A 119 -4.61 -19.04 6.37
N ARG A 120 -4.03 -20.03 5.66
CA ARG A 120 -2.59 -20.35 5.73
C ARG A 120 -1.73 -19.32 5.00
N ALA A 121 -2.26 -18.73 3.92
CA ALA A 121 -1.58 -17.70 3.14
C ALA A 121 -2.00 -16.29 3.58
N PHE A 122 -3.26 -16.13 4.00
CA PHE A 122 -3.83 -14.83 4.34
C PHE A 122 -4.45 -14.86 5.76
N PRO A 123 -3.85 -14.19 6.75
CA PRO A 123 -4.31 -14.28 8.13
C PRO A 123 -5.66 -13.57 8.35
N LEU A 124 -6.46 -14.10 9.28
CA LEU A 124 -7.71 -13.48 9.75
C LEU A 124 -7.48 -12.25 10.62
N GLU A 125 -6.31 -12.18 11.27
CA GLU A 125 -5.91 -11.09 12.16
C GLU A 125 -4.50 -10.63 11.77
N TYR A 126 -4.42 -9.70 10.83
CA TYR A 126 -3.17 -9.04 10.43
C TYR A 126 -3.03 -7.71 11.18
N PRO A 127 -1.96 -7.46 11.96
CA PRO A 127 -1.77 -6.16 12.61
C PRO A 127 -1.68 -5.06 11.55
N VAL A 128 -2.60 -4.08 11.60
CA VAL A 128 -2.59 -2.96 10.63
C VAL A 128 -1.49 -1.96 11.01
N LEU A 129 -1.43 -1.64 12.30
CA LEU A 129 -0.34 -0.88 12.88
C LEU A 129 0.69 -1.90 13.35
N LEU A 130 1.69 -2.14 12.52
CA LEU A 130 2.86 -2.90 12.95
C LEU A 130 3.48 -2.19 14.17
N PRO A 131 3.97 -2.93 15.18
CA PRO A 131 4.82 -2.34 16.22
C PRO A 131 5.89 -1.46 15.55
N PRO A 132 6.31 -0.33 16.16
CA PRO A 132 7.33 0.54 15.58
C PRO A 132 8.58 -0.22 15.12
N GLU A 133 8.88 -1.34 15.76
CA GLU A 133 9.98 -2.27 15.48
C GLU A 133 9.77 -3.18 14.25
N GLN A 134 8.53 -3.49 13.87
CA GLN A 134 8.18 -4.31 12.69
C GLN A 134 7.84 -3.46 11.46
N ASP A 135 7.66 -2.15 11.61
CA ASP A 135 7.61 -1.21 10.49
C ASP A 135 9.00 -0.62 10.15
N VAL A 136 10.04 -1.03 10.88
CA VAL A 136 11.42 -0.58 10.63
C VAL A 136 11.97 -1.28 9.39
N LEU A 137 12.47 -0.48 8.47
CA LEU A 137 13.38 -0.88 7.42
C LEU A 137 14.81 -0.76 7.96
N THR A 138 15.58 -1.84 7.83
CA THR A 138 16.96 -1.89 8.30
C THR A 138 17.94 -1.79 7.14
N PHE A 139 18.80 -0.79 7.18
CA PHE A 139 19.83 -0.51 6.18
C PHE A 139 21.20 -0.76 6.80
N GLN A 140 21.81 -1.91 6.49
CA GLN A 140 23.09 -2.29 7.11
C GLN A 140 24.20 -1.27 6.86
N ASP A 141 24.25 -0.72 5.64
CA ASP A 141 25.24 0.28 5.21
C ASP A 141 24.75 1.73 5.35
N GLY A 142 23.53 1.92 5.87
CA GLY A 142 22.81 3.19 5.85
C GLY A 142 22.46 3.69 4.45
N LEU A 143 22.42 5.01 4.27
CA LEU A 143 22.25 5.66 2.96
C LEU A 143 23.54 6.36 2.52
N VAL A 144 23.72 6.53 1.21
CA VAL A 144 24.84 7.31 0.67
C VAL A 144 24.76 8.75 1.20
N GLY A 145 25.83 9.21 1.86
CA GLY A 145 25.88 10.51 2.53
C GLY A 145 25.33 10.50 3.97
N PHE A 146 24.69 9.41 4.40
CA PHE A 146 24.15 9.20 5.75
C PHE A 146 24.45 7.77 6.23
N PRO A 147 25.73 7.38 6.36
CA PRO A 147 26.11 6.00 6.71
C PRO A 147 25.68 5.59 8.11
N ASP A 148 25.48 6.54 9.03
CA ASP A 148 25.09 6.28 10.41
C ASP A 148 23.58 6.04 10.60
N LEU A 149 22.77 6.26 9.55
CA LEU A 149 21.31 6.08 9.62
C LEU A 149 20.96 4.66 9.17
N HIS A 150 20.63 3.79 10.12
CA HIS A 150 20.38 2.37 9.84
C HIS A 150 18.91 1.96 9.91
N ARG A 151 18.06 2.76 10.54
CA ARG A 151 16.68 2.40 10.86
C ARG A 151 15.75 3.46 10.30
N PHE A 152 14.84 3.03 9.45
CA PHE A 152 13.89 3.92 8.79
C PHE A 152 12.47 3.39 8.88
N GLN A 153 11.50 4.27 8.72
CA GLN A 153 10.10 3.94 8.46
C GLN A 153 9.72 4.51 7.10
N LEU A 154 8.94 3.75 6.32
CA LEU A 154 8.37 4.25 5.06
C LEU A 154 6.95 4.74 5.32
N LEU A 155 6.70 6.03 5.12
CA LEU A 155 5.41 6.66 5.34
C LEU A 155 4.77 7.01 3.99
N GLU A 156 3.47 6.73 3.87
CA GLU A 156 2.68 6.98 2.66
C GLU A 156 1.47 7.87 2.99
N PRO A 157 1.68 9.19 3.13
CA PRO A 157 0.59 10.10 3.42
C PRO A 157 -0.35 10.23 2.21
N SER A 158 -1.65 10.14 2.46
CA SER A 158 -2.68 10.07 1.43
C SER A 158 -2.79 11.31 0.54
N ASP A 159 -2.34 12.46 1.03
CA ASP A 159 -2.34 13.75 0.33
C ASP A 159 -1.07 14.01 -0.51
N ALA A 160 -0.05 13.14 -0.41
CA ALA A 160 1.20 13.28 -1.15
C ALA A 160 1.37 12.25 -2.27
N TYR A 161 0.41 11.36 -2.51
CA TYR A 161 0.51 10.33 -3.55
C TYR A 161 0.86 10.94 -4.92
N PRO A 162 1.86 10.41 -5.67
CA PRO A 162 2.56 9.14 -5.45
C PRO A 162 3.85 9.21 -4.59
N LEU A 163 4.12 10.35 -3.94
CA LEU A 163 5.30 10.50 -3.08
C LEU A 163 5.16 9.76 -1.76
N LYS A 164 6.29 9.24 -1.28
CA LYS A 164 6.48 8.55 -0.02
C LYS A 164 7.59 9.26 0.78
N PHE A 165 7.64 9.01 2.09
CA PHE A 165 8.67 9.56 2.95
C PHE A 165 9.42 8.44 3.65
N LEU A 166 10.73 8.34 3.39
CA LEU A 166 11.61 7.47 4.14
C LEU A 166 12.16 8.26 5.34
N HIS A 167 11.66 7.93 6.53
CA HIS A 167 11.93 8.65 7.76
C HIS A 167 12.92 7.90 8.67
N PRO A 168 14.12 8.42 8.93
CA PRO A 168 15.06 7.82 9.88
C PRO A 168 14.52 7.91 11.32
N LEU A 169 14.56 6.79 12.04
CA LEU A 169 14.05 6.72 13.42
C LEU A 169 14.99 7.33 14.45
N ASP A 170 16.27 7.47 14.11
CA ASP A 170 17.28 8.01 15.00
C ASP A 170 17.53 9.52 14.76
N ARG A 171 16.79 10.15 13.81
CA ARG A 171 16.92 11.56 13.43
C ARG A 171 15.59 12.18 13.00
N GLU A 172 14.94 12.89 13.90
CA GLU A 172 13.64 13.54 13.64
C GLU A 172 13.71 14.76 12.71
N ASP A 173 14.89 15.36 12.52
CA ASP A 173 15.09 16.58 11.74
C ASP A 173 15.26 16.35 10.23
N ILE A 174 15.29 15.09 9.80
CA ILE A 174 15.53 14.71 8.40
C ILE A 174 14.41 13.77 7.93
N HIS A 175 13.91 14.00 6.73
CA HIS A 175 13.06 13.06 6.00
C HIS A 175 13.51 13.03 4.55
N PHE A 176 13.49 11.85 3.94
CA PHE A 176 13.80 11.68 2.53
C PHE A 176 12.50 11.52 1.76
N VAL A 177 12.25 12.41 0.80
CA VAL A 177 11.15 12.24 -0.15
C VAL A 177 11.56 11.19 -1.17
N CYS A 178 10.70 10.21 -1.39
CA CYS A 178 10.93 9.15 -2.36
C CYS A 178 9.65 8.85 -3.16
N ILE A 179 9.80 8.06 -4.21
CA ILE A 179 8.69 7.61 -5.07
C ILE A 179 8.92 6.17 -5.48
N ASP A 180 7.84 5.40 -5.62
CA ASP A 180 7.90 4.09 -6.27
C ASP A 180 8.28 4.29 -7.75
N VAL A 181 9.41 3.71 -8.15
CA VAL A 181 9.91 3.89 -9.51
C VAL A 181 8.94 3.34 -10.55
N ALA A 182 8.15 2.31 -10.21
CA ALA A 182 7.16 1.76 -11.11
C ALA A 182 6.08 2.80 -11.50
N ALA A 183 5.82 3.81 -10.65
CA ALA A 183 4.85 4.86 -10.92
C ALA A 183 5.29 5.86 -12.02
N ILE A 184 6.60 6.01 -12.22
CA ILE A 184 7.18 6.97 -13.19
C ILE A 184 7.92 6.31 -14.34
N LYS A 185 8.41 5.09 -14.13
CA LYS A 185 9.13 4.30 -15.11
C LYS A 185 8.87 2.79 -14.90
N PRO A 186 7.72 2.27 -15.38
CA PRO A 186 7.29 0.87 -15.15
C PRO A 186 8.27 -0.20 -15.67
N ASP A 187 9.09 0.16 -16.67
CA ASP A 187 10.09 -0.69 -17.31
C ASP A 187 11.48 -0.60 -16.64
N TYR A 188 11.59 0.12 -15.53
CA TYR A 188 12.85 0.28 -14.81
C TYR A 188 13.29 -1.04 -14.15
N GLN A 189 14.56 -1.41 -14.37
CA GLN A 189 15.16 -2.59 -13.79
C GLN A 189 16.46 -2.22 -13.08
N VAL A 190 16.65 -2.76 -11.88
CA VAL A 190 17.89 -2.62 -11.13
C VAL A 190 18.74 -3.88 -11.34
N PRO A 191 19.89 -3.78 -12.01
CA PRO A 191 20.80 -4.91 -12.14
C PRO A 191 21.47 -5.16 -10.78
N LEU A 192 21.09 -6.23 -10.09
CA LEU A 192 21.74 -6.68 -8.86
C LEU A 192 22.75 -7.78 -9.17
N ASN A 193 23.89 -7.73 -8.50
CA ASN A 193 24.78 -8.88 -8.42
C ASN A 193 24.32 -9.88 -7.33
N GLU A 194 24.92 -11.06 -7.29
CA GLU A 194 24.53 -12.13 -6.34
C GLU A 194 24.69 -11.69 -4.87
N GLU A 195 25.75 -10.95 -4.54
CA GLU A 195 26.02 -10.45 -3.19
C GLU A 195 24.95 -9.44 -2.73
N GLU A 196 24.53 -8.53 -3.62
CA GLU A 196 23.49 -7.55 -3.34
C GLU A 196 22.12 -8.21 -3.14
N ALA A 197 21.78 -9.18 -3.99
CA ALA A 197 20.54 -9.94 -3.87
C ALA A 197 20.50 -10.78 -2.58
N GLU A 198 21.61 -11.43 -2.23
CA GLU A 198 21.75 -12.22 -1.00
C GLU A 198 21.67 -11.32 0.25
N ALA A 199 22.36 -10.18 0.26
CA ALA A 199 22.32 -9.22 1.37
C ALA A 199 20.90 -8.69 1.62
N LEU A 200 20.11 -8.49 0.56
CA LEU A 200 18.70 -8.08 0.66
C LEU A 200 17.75 -9.26 0.85
N ALA A 201 18.23 -10.51 0.80
CA ALA A 201 17.43 -11.73 0.81
C ALA A 201 16.30 -11.77 -0.24
N ILE A 202 16.59 -11.21 -1.43
CA ILE A 202 15.68 -11.18 -2.59
C ILE A 202 15.82 -12.52 -3.31
N GLU A 203 14.72 -13.29 -3.37
CA GLU A 203 14.68 -14.57 -4.09
C GLU A 203 14.03 -14.40 -5.47
N GLN A 204 13.15 -13.42 -5.62
CA GLN A 204 12.44 -13.09 -6.85
C GLN A 204 12.17 -11.57 -6.95
N PRO A 205 11.97 -11.02 -8.17
CA PRO A 205 11.76 -9.58 -8.35
C PRO A 205 10.58 -9.00 -7.55
N SER A 206 9.51 -9.76 -7.33
CA SER A 206 8.34 -9.32 -6.56
C SER A 206 8.60 -9.15 -5.07
N ASP A 207 9.73 -9.63 -4.56
CA ASP A 207 10.11 -9.42 -3.16
C ASP A 207 10.58 -7.98 -2.92
N ALA A 208 10.95 -7.25 -3.98
CA ALA A 208 11.61 -5.96 -3.90
C ALA A 208 10.70 -4.79 -4.27
N LEU A 209 10.54 -3.84 -3.36
CA LEU A 209 10.08 -2.49 -3.67
C LEU A 209 11.28 -1.63 -4.10
N VAL A 210 11.14 -0.93 -5.22
CA VAL A 210 12.18 -0.04 -5.77
C VAL A 210 11.74 1.41 -5.62
N LEU A 211 12.43 2.15 -4.77
CA LEU A 211 12.20 3.57 -4.52
C LEU A 211 13.31 4.41 -5.15
N ALA A 212 12.98 5.60 -5.62
CA ALA A 212 13.97 6.62 -5.97
C ALA A 212 13.82 7.84 -5.07
N LEU A 213 14.95 8.41 -4.63
CA LEU A 213 14.95 9.68 -3.89
C LEU A 213 14.54 10.82 -4.83
N VAL A 214 13.66 11.69 -4.36
CA VAL A 214 13.10 12.82 -5.11
C VAL A 214 13.65 14.12 -4.56
N VAL A 215 14.12 14.99 -5.45
CA VAL A 215 14.41 16.39 -5.16
C VAL A 215 13.19 17.21 -5.54
N VAL A 216 12.57 17.88 -4.56
CA VAL A 216 11.42 18.76 -4.75
C VAL A 216 11.91 20.22 -4.70
N PRO A 217 11.99 20.93 -5.83
CA PRO A 217 12.33 22.35 -5.85
C PRO A 217 11.11 23.22 -5.51
N GLU A 218 11.28 24.55 -5.49
CA GLU A 218 10.20 25.52 -5.19
C GLU A 218 8.99 25.36 -6.12
N ASP A 219 9.22 25.01 -7.40
CA ASP A 219 8.17 24.61 -8.33
C ASP A 219 8.09 23.08 -8.37
N PRO A 220 7.11 22.43 -7.71
CA PRO A 220 7.04 20.98 -7.62
C PRO A 220 6.97 20.28 -8.99
N ARG A 221 6.55 20.98 -10.05
CA ARG A 221 6.50 20.42 -11.41
C ARG A 221 7.88 20.06 -11.96
N LEU A 222 8.93 20.68 -11.41
CA LEU A 222 10.32 20.43 -11.79
C LEU A 222 11.00 19.37 -10.91
N MET A 223 10.24 18.63 -10.10
CA MET A 223 10.81 17.61 -9.24
C MET A 223 11.44 16.47 -10.04
N THR A 224 12.56 15.96 -9.54
CA THR A 224 13.33 14.90 -10.22
C THR A 224 13.65 13.76 -9.28
N ALA A 225 13.51 12.53 -9.77
CA ALA A 225 13.92 11.31 -9.10
C ALA A 225 15.36 10.92 -9.50
N ASN A 226 16.14 10.43 -8.54
CA ASN A 226 17.47 9.87 -8.77
C ASN A 226 17.37 8.37 -9.09
N LEU A 227 17.44 8.02 -10.36
CA LEU A 227 17.44 6.63 -10.81
C LEU A 227 18.85 5.99 -10.81
N ALA A 228 19.92 6.77 -10.62
CA ALA A 228 21.27 6.21 -10.45
C ALA A 228 21.52 5.69 -9.03
N GLY A 229 20.65 6.02 -8.07
CA GLY A 229 20.79 5.65 -6.67
C GLY A 229 19.52 5.06 -6.05
N PRO A 230 18.89 4.03 -6.66
CA PRO A 230 17.62 3.50 -6.16
C PRO A 230 17.80 2.86 -4.77
N ILE A 231 16.76 2.98 -3.97
CA ILE A 231 16.61 2.30 -2.70
C ILE A 231 15.78 1.04 -2.93
N LEU A 232 16.37 -0.11 -2.66
CA LEU A 232 15.66 -1.39 -2.69
C LEU A 232 15.25 -1.75 -1.27
N VAL A 233 14.02 -2.22 -1.13
CA VAL A 233 13.48 -2.71 0.13
C VAL A 233 12.88 -4.09 -0.13
N ASN A 234 13.37 -5.09 0.59
CA ASN A 234 12.72 -6.39 0.60
C ASN A 234 11.46 -6.33 1.48
N LEU A 235 10.29 -6.55 0.88
CA LEU A 235 9.00 -6.41 1.57
C LEU A 235 8.76 -7.49 2.63
N ARG A 236 9.44 -8.65 2.50
CA ARG A 236 9.35 -9.77 3.44
C ARG A 236 10.32 -9.60 4.61
N THR A 237 11.58 -9.29 4.32
CA THR A 237 12.64 -9.24 5.34
C THR A 237 12.87 -7.84 5.92
N ARG A 238 12.28 -6.81 5.29
CA ARG A 238 12.43 -5.39 5.63
C ARG A 238 13.87 -4.89 5.58
N GLN A 239 14.74 -5.59 4.87
CA GLN A 239 16.10 -5.14 4.59
C GLN A 239 16.08 -4.12 3.46
N GLY A 240 16.73 -2.99 3.68
CA GLY A 240 16.89 -1.91 2.74
C GLY A 240 18.34 -1.75 2.31
N ARG A 241 18.57 -1.35 1.06
CA ARG A 241 19.89 -0.95 0.57
C ARG A 241 19.77 0.10 -0.53
N GLN A 242 20.63 1.10 -0.49
CA GLN A 242 20.79 2.02 -1.61
C GLN A 242 21.82 1.45 -2.59
N ILE A 243 21.39 1.15 -3.82
CA ILE A 243 22.25 0.63 -4.87
C ILE A 243 22.84 1.82 -5.65
N VAL A 244 24.14 1.75 -5.96
CA VAL A 244 24.82 2.77 -6.74
C VAL A 244 25.02 2.27 -8.16
N LEU A 245 24.25 2.83 -9.09
CA LEU A 245 24.28 2.50 -10.51
C LEU A 245 25.07 3.56 -11.30
N SER A 246 25.58 3.17 -12.48
CA SER A 246 26.28 4.10 -13.37
C SER A 246 25.34 5.17 -13.89
N SER A 247 25.71 6.45 -13.69
CA SER A 247 24.95 7.61 -14.16
C SER A 247 24.91 7.77 -15.68
N GLU A 248 25.77 7.04 -16.41
CA GLU A 248 25.73 6.97 -17.87
C GLU A 248 24.53 6.18 -18.39
N LYS A 249 24.09 5.18 -17.61
CA LYS A 249 22.96 4.30 -17.95
C LYS A 249 21.67 4.72 -17.26
N PHE A 250 21.78 5.28 -16.07
CA PHE A 250 20.65 5.65 -15.23
C PHE A 250 20.73 7.12 -14.83
N PRO A 251 19.71 7.94 -15.11
CA PRO A 251 19.80 9.37 -14.88
C PRO A 251 19.78 9.72 -13.37
N LEU A 252 20.65 10.65 -12.98
CA LEU A 252 20.62 11.28 -11.64
C LEU A 252 19.40 12.20 -11.45
N LYS A 253 18.84 12.70 -12.56
CA LYS A 253 17.69 13.61 -12.60
C LYS A 253 16.70 13.12 -13.64
N TYR A 254 15.70 12.37 -13.19
CA TYR A 254 14.59 11.91 -14.01
C TYR A 254 13.33 12.70 -13.65
N PRO A 255 12.66 13.39 -14.59
CA PRO A 255 11.42 14.12 -14.29
C PRO A 255 10.34 13.20 -13.72
N VAL A 256 9.73 13.58 -12.59
CA VAL A 256 8.63 12.80 -11.98
C VAL A 256 7.30 13.11 -12.65
N ILE A 257 7.07 14.38 -12.97
CA ILE A 257 5.92 14.81 -13.76
C ILE A 257 6.38 14.87 -15.22
N GLY A 258 5.75 14.07 -16.08
CA GLY A 258 6.03 14.12 -17.51
C GLY A 258 5.61 15.47 -18.11
N ASP A 259 6.33 15.92 -19.13
CA ASP A 259 5.89 17.04 -19.96
C ASP A 259 4.60 16.63 -20.68
N ASN A 260 3.45 17.10 -20.21
CA ASN A 260 2.16 16.92 -20.87
C ASN A 260 1.49 18.28 -21.09
#